data_AF-A0A7X1KMP7-F1
#
_entry.id   AF-A0A7X1KMP7-F1
#
_cell.length_a   1.000
_cell.length_b   1.000
_cell.length_c   1.000
_cell.angle_alpha   90.00
_cell.angle_beta   90.00
_cell.angle_gamma   90.00
#
_symmetry.space_group_name_H-M   'P 1'
#
loop_
_entity.id
_entity.type
_entity.pdbx_description
1 polymer ?
#
loop_
_entity_poly.entity_id
_entity_poly.type
_entity_poly.pdbx_seq_one_letter_code
_entity_poly.pdbx_strand_id
1 'polypeptide(L)'
;MPNETIDSIAAGGIGNLAFYRMCAECGTHDNIQHVRDKLVFISRVYSVSRGLGGQWDALACAMVDRFAKLGELIETAQRTFFPTSLKAACEAHAFLDHLTCTQLINSGISASGRASFASKYLHFHAPDAFPILDTVASRGLRSLTPGFRTGMQKPAPYPRFCERLAHYMAVNGKQGTSLRHIDQELLAAGRP
;
A
#
# COMPACT_ATOMS: atom_id res chain seq x y z
N MET A 1 -21.20 -22.03 1.73
CA MET A 1 -20.25 -20.93 1.49
C MET A 1 -20.90 -19.84 0.62
N PRO A 2 -21.88 -19.06 1.11
CA PRO A 2 -22.60 -18.09 0.26
C PRO A 2 -21.90 -16.73 0.07
N ASN A 3 -20.92 -16.37 0.91
CA ASN A 3 -20.33 -15.01 0.89
C ASN A 3 -19.02 -14.86 0.09
N GLU A 4 -18.34 -15.94 -0.28
CA GLU A 4 -17.01 -15.81 -0.89
C GLU A 4 -17.02 -15.09 -2.24
N THR A 5 -18.07 -15.27 -3.04
CA THR A 5 -18.19 -14.58 -4.33
C THR A 5 -18.35 -13.07 -4.12
N ILE A 6 -19.22 -12.64 -3.21
CA ILE A 6 -19.45 -11.22 -2.90
C ILE A 6 -18.18 -10.60 -2.34
N ASP A 7 -17.54 -11.28 -1.39
CA ASP A 7 -16.28 -10.83 -0.77
C ASP A 7 -15.16 -10.75 -1.81
N SER A 8 -15.11 -11.69 -2.76
CA SER A 8 -14.09 -11.68 -3.81
C SER A 8 -14.28 -10.52 -4.79
N ILE A 9 -15.52 -10.16 -5.12
CA ILE A 9 -15.82 -9.01 -5.98
C ILE A 9 -15.40 -7.71 -5.28
N ALA A 10 -15.77 -7.55 -4.01
CA ALA A 10 -15.38 -6.41 -3.19
C ALA A 10 -13.85 -6.30 -3.05
N ALA A 11 -13.16 -7.43 -2.85
CA ALA A 11 -11.71 -7.50 -2.81
C ALA A 11 -11.05 -7.29 -4.18
N GLY A 12 -11.80 -7.24 -5.29
CA GLY A 12 -11.27 -7.09 -6.65
C GLY A 12 -10.58 -8.35 -7.19
N GLY A 13 -11.04 -9.53 -6.75
CA GLY A 13 -10.59 -10.85 -7.19
C GLY A 13 -10.27 -11.80 -6.03
N ILE A 14 -10.30 -13.11 -6.31
CA ILE A 14 -10.05 -14.16 -5.31
C ILE A 14 -8.63 -14.11 -4.72
N GLY A 15 -7.64 -13.73 -5.53
CA GLY A 15 -6.26 -13.58 -5.06
C GLY A 15 -6.14 -12.47 -4.02
N ASN A 16 -6.84 -11.35 -4.21
CA ASN A 16 -6.82 -10.24 -3.26
C ASN A 16 -7.54 -10.64 -1.97
N LEU A 17 -8.67 -11.32 -2.07
CA LEU A 17 -9.41 -11.82 -0.91
C LEU A 17 -8.54 -12.76 -0.07
N ALA A 18 -7.86 -13.72 -0.71
CA ALA A 18 -6.93 -14.62 -0.02
C ALA A 18 -5.82 -13.85 0.69
N PHE A 19 -5.29 -12.79 0.05
CA PHE A 19 -4.24 -12.00 0.66
C PHE A 19 -4.72 -11.17 1.86
N TYR A 20 -5.89 -10.55 1.75
CA TYR A 20 -6.51 -9.86 2.89
C TYR A 20 -6.74 -10.80 4.07
N ARG A 21 -7.25 -12.02 3.82
CA ARG A 21 -7.42 -13.03 4.87
C ARG A 21 -6.08 -13.38 5.52
N MET A 22 -5.04 -13.65 4.72
CA MET A 22 -3.69 -13.91 5.24
C MET A 22 -3.13 -12.72 6.05
N CYS A 23 -3.43 -11.48 5.66
CA CYS A 23 -3.02 -10.31 6.42
C CYS A 23 -3.79 -10.16 7.74
N ALA A 24 -5.09 -10.42 7.74
CA ALA A 24 -5.93 -10.38 8.94
C ALA A 24 -5.59 -11.50 9.93
N GLU A 25 -5.36 -12.72 9.45
CA GLU A 25 -5.08 -13.90 10.27
C GLU A 25 -3.65 -13.89 10.84
N CYS A 26 -2.68 -13.38 10.08
CA CYS A 26 -1.26 -13.41 10.45
C CYS A 26 -0.63 -12.01 10.60
N GLY A 27 -1.39 -11.03 11.12
CA GLY A 27 -1.05 -9.60 11.06
C GLY A 27 0.19 -9.13 11.83
N THR A 28 0.65 -9.87 12.85
CA THR A 28 1.60 -9.41 13.89
C THR A 28 3.06 -9.28 13.49
N HIS A 29 3.44 -9.61 12.24
CA HIS A 29 4.82 -9.52 11.71
C HIS A 29 5.92 -10.19 12.56
N ASP A 30 5.57 -11.01 13.54
CA ASP A 30 6.46 -11.69 14.49
C ASP A 30 6.94 -13.06 13.99
N ASN A 31 6.28 -13.60 12.96
CA ASN A 31 6.63 -14.86 12.34
C ASN A 31 7.23 -14.64 10.94
N ILE A 32 8.50 -15.03 10.76
CA ILE A 32 9.22 -14.90 9.50
C ILE A 32 8.55 -15.61 8.33
N GLN A 33 7.99 -16.80 8.54
CA GLN A 33 7.35 -17.57 7.47
C GLN A 33 6.06 -16.86 7.01
N HIS A 34 5.27 -16.33 7.94
CA HIS A 34 4.09 -15.53 7.58
C HIS A 34 4.46 -14.26 6.82
N VAL A 35 5.50 -13.53 7.26
CA VAL A 35 5.97 -12.34 6.54
C VAL A 35 6.47 -12.72 5.15
N ARG A 36 7.30 -13.75 5.05
CA ARG A 36 7.83 -14.29 3.79
C ARG A 36 6.72 -14.67 2.83
N ASP A 37 5.71 -15.40 3.27
CA ASP A 37 4.60 -15.85 2.42
C ASP A 37 3.80 -14.65 1.89
N LYS A 38 3.58 -13.63 2.73
CA LYS A 38 2.98 -12.35 2.29
C LYS A 38 3.84 -11.65 1.22
N LEU A 39 5.15 -11.62 1.41
CA LEU A 39 6.11 -11.04 0.44
C LEU A 39 6.12 -11.81 -0.89
N VAL A 40 6.12 -13.15 -0.84
CA VAL A 40 6.05 -14.01 -2.02
C VAL A 40 4.71 -13.86 -2.74
N PHE A 41 3.62 -13.71 -2.00
CA PHE A 41 2.29 -13.54 -2.57
C PHE A 41 2.19 -12.20 -3.32
N ILE A 42 2.47 -11.09 -2.64
CA ILE A 42 2.34 -9.75 -3.23
C ILE A 42 3.30 -9.58 -4.41
N SER A 43 4.49 -10.17 -4.33
CA SER A 43 5.47 -10.14 -5.40
C SER A 43 4.97 -10.84 -6.66
N ARG A 44 4.41 -12.05 -6.53
CA ARG A 44 3.92 -12.84 -7.66
C ARG A 44 2.67 -12.23 -8.29
N VAL A 45 1.69 -11.84 -7.47
CA VAL A 45 0.38 -11.38 -7.97
C VAL A 45 0.47 -10.02 -8.65
N TYR A 46 1.25 -9.09 -8.10
CA TYR A 46 1.23 -7.71 -8.59
C TYR A 46 2.40 -7.36 -9.51
N SER A 47 3.27 -8.31 -9.85
CA SER A 47 4.48 -8.08 -10.66
C SER A 47 5.35 -6.91 -10.17
N VAL A 48 5.13 -6.41 -8.95
CA VAL A 48 5.97 -5.37 -8.28
C VAL A 48 7.38 -5.89 -8.03
N SER A 49 7.57 -7.19 -8.24
CA SER A 49 8.75 -7.99 -7.98
C SER A 49 9.64 -8.29 -9.17
N ARG A 50 9.25 -7.88 -10.39
CA ARG A 50 10.12 -8.08 -11.57
C ARG A 50 11.49 -7.43 -11.38
N GLY A 51 11.62 -6.49 -10.43
CA GLY A 51 12.88 -5.91 -9.99
C GLY A 51 13.24 -6.16 -8.52
N LEU A 52 12.69 -7.16 -7.82
CA LEU A 52 12.99 -7.44 -6.40
C LEU A 52 13.83 -8.73 -6.18
N GLY A 53 14.23 -9.39 -7.28
CA GLY A 53 15.27 -10.44 -7.35
C GLY A 53 15.14 -11.65 -6.41
N GLY A 54 13.95 -11.92 -5.89
CA GLY A 54 13.67 -13.16 -5.15
C GLY A 54 14.23 -13.25 -3.73
N GLN A 55 14.87 -12.19 -3.22
CA GLN A 55 15.49 -12.18 -1.88
C GLN A 55 14.46 -11.89 -0.77
N TRP A 56 13.39 -12.67 -0.75
CA TRP A 56 12.29 -12.49 0.21
C TRP A 56 12.68 -12.86 1.62
N ASP A 57 13.62 -13.79 1.79
CA ASP A 57 14.04 -14.27 3.10
C ASP A 57 14.77 -13.17 3.87
N ALA A 58 15.70 -12.45 3.22
CA ALA A 58 16.40 -11.32 3.82
C ALA A 58 15.44 -10.17 4.17
N LEU A 59 14.49 -9.86 3.28
CA LEU A 59 13.48 -8.83 3.56
C LEU A 59 12.53 -9.26 4.69
N ALA A 60 12.13 -10.54 4.74
CA ALA A 60 11.31 -11.09 5.80
C ALA A 60 12.03 -11.00 7.15
N CYS A 61 13.30 -11.42 7.23
CA CYS A 61 14.14 -11.24 8.42
C CYS A 61 14.16 -9.79 8.86
N ALA A 62 14.47 -8.86 7.95
CA ALA A 62 14.57 -7.45 8.28
C ALA A 62 13.24 -6.84 8.76
N MET A 63 12.11 -7.31 8.22
CA MET A 63 10.77 -6.90 8.67
C MET A 63 10.43 -7.46 10.04
N VAL A 64 10.73 -8.74 10.30
CA VAL A 64 10.55 -9.36 11.61
C VAL A 64 11.45 -8.67 12.65
N ASP A 65 12.72 -8.39 12.34
CA ASP A 65 13.63 -7.69 13.25
C ASP A 65 13.17 -6.27 13.63
N ARG A 66 12.17 -5.73 12.91
CA ARG A 66 11.57 -4.42 13.14
C ARG A 66 10.05 -4.48 13.30
N PHE A 67 9.50 -5.67 13.58
CA PHE A 67 8.06 -5.91 13.55
C PHE A 67 7.30 -5.02 14.52
N ALA A 68 7.84 -4.83 15.73
CA ALA A 68 7.22 -3.97 16.74
C ALA A 68 7.03 -2.53 16.23
N LYS A 69 8.02 -2.00 15.50
CA LYS A 69 7.92 -0.65 14.95
C LYS A 69 6.96 -0.58 13.77
N LEU A 70 6.99 -1.58 12.88
CA LEU A 70 6.05 -1.65 11.76
C LEU A 70 4.61 -1.78 12.24
N GLY A 71 4.36 -2.64 13.23
CA GLY A 71 3.07 -2.82 13.88
C GLY A 71 2.56 -1.52 14.50
N GLU A 72 3.38 -0.83 15.30
CA GLU A 72 3.03 0.47 15.89
C GLU A 72 2.66 1.51 14.82
N LEU A 73 3.41 1.58 13.72
CA LEU A 73 3.15 2.52 12.63
C LEU A 73 1.84 2.19 11.88
N ILE A 74 1.57 0.91 11.66
CA ILE A 74 0.31 0.46 11.05
C ILE A 74 -0.85 0.79 11.98
N GLU A 75 -0.74 0.45 13.27
CA GLU A 75 -1.77 0.72 14.30
C GLU A 75 -2.05 2.22 14.44
N THR A 76 -1.00 3.04 14.46
CA THR A 76 -1.14 4.50 14.54
C THR A 76 -1.88 5.08 13.32
N ALA A 77 -1.71 4.47 12.15
CA ALA A 77 -2.44 4.87 10.95
C ALA A 77 -3.90 4.38 10.94
N GLN A 78 -4.29 3.41 11.79
CA GLN A 78 -5.65 2.87 11.83
C GLN A 78 -6.67 3.92 12.28
N ARG A 79 -7.75 4.03 11.49
CA ARG A 79 -9.13 4.46 11.88
C ARG A 79 -9.94 4.82 10.65
N THR A 80 -9.31 5.38 9.62
CA THR A 80 -9.79 5.69 8.25
C THR A 80 -8.81 6.72 7.67
N PHE A 81 -8.64 6.76 6.36
CA PHE A 81 -7.82 7.76 5.70
C PHE A 81 -8.44 9.14 5.82
N PHE A 82 -7.80 9.97 6.65
CA PHE A 82 -8.18 11.34 6.91
C PHE A 82 -6.94 12.24 6.79
N PRO A 83 -7.12 13.55 6.56
CA PRO A 83 -6.00 14.49 6.55
C PRO A 83 -5.13 14.41 7.82
N THR A 84 -5.73 14.10 8.97
CA THR A 84 -5.03 13.95 10.26
C THR A 84 -4.20 12.67 10.36
N SER A 85 -4.57 11.59 9.65
CA SER A 85 -3.81 10.33 9.64
C SER A 85 -2.73 10.28 8.55
N LEU A 86 -2.67 11.29 7.66
CA LEU A 86 -1.73 11.36 6.54
C LEU A 86 -0.27 11.25 6.99
N LYS A 87 0.09 11.91 8.11
CA LYS A 87 1.45 11.86 8.66
C LYS A 87 1.85 10.42 9.02
N ALA A 88 1.02 9.73 9.81
CA ALA A 88 1.27 8.35 10.23
C ALA A 88 1.31 7.40 9.02
N ALA A 89 0.40 7.58 8.06
CA ALA A 89 0.38 6.77 6.85
C ALA A 89 1.66 6.95 6.01
N CYS A 90 2.14 8.19 5.87
CA CYS A 90 3.39 8.51 5.18
C CYS A 90 4.62 7.97 5.92
N GLU A 91 4.63 8.02 7.24
CA GLU A 91 5.73 7.50 8.07
C GLU A 91 5.83 5.97 7.95
N ALA A 92 4.71 5.24 8.04
CA ALA A 92 4.69 3.79 7.85
C ALA A 92 5.15 3.40 6.44
N HIS A 93 4.70 4.14 5.42
CA HIS A 93 5.13 3.93 4.04
C HIS A 93 6.62 4.18 3.86
N ALA A 94 7.13 5.32 4.31
CA ALA A 94 8.55 5.67 4.21
C ALA A 94 9.44 4.65 4.95
N PHE A 95 8.99 4.17 6.11
CA PHE A 95 9.68 3.12 6.86
C PHE A 95 9.82 1.83 6.06
N LEU A 96 8.71 1.29 5.54
CA LEU A 96 8.72 0.05 4.77
C LEU A 96 9.47 0.20 3.43
N ASP A 97 9.31 1.35 2.78
CA ASP A 97 9.99 1.71 1.55
C ASP A 97 11.51 1.78 1.75
N HIS A 98 11.97 2.39 2.84
CA HIS A 98 13.39 2.45 3.20
C HIS A 98 13.94 1.06 3.53
N LEU A 99 13.23 0.28 4.34
CA LEU A 99 13.61 -1.09 4.67
C LEU A 99 13.78 -1.93 3.41
N THR A 100 12.80 -1.86 2.50
CA THR A 100 12.83 -2.54 1.21
C THR A 100 14.02 -2.07 0.37
N CYS A 101 14.23 -0.75 0.27
CA CYS A 101 15.33 -0.17 -0.49
C CYS A 101 16.70 -0.67 0.00
N THR A 102 16.92 -0.66 1.32
CA THR A 102 18.18 -1.10 1.93
C THR A 102 18.45 -2.57 1.63
N GLN A 103 17.44 -3.43 1.74
CA GLN A 103 17.61 -4.85 1.42
C GLN A 103 17.92 -5.06 -0.06
N LEU A 104 17.20 -4.40 -0.97
CA LEU A 104 17.45 -4.54 -2.42
C LEU A 104 18.84 -4.05 -2.83
N ILE A 105 19.29 -2.92 -2.29
CA ILE A 105 20.63 -2.38 -2.57
C ILE A 105 21.70 -3.36 -2.09
N ASN A 106 21.56 -3.90 -0.87
CA ASN A 106 22.48 -4.90 -0.32
C ASN A 106 22.52 -6.18 -1.17
N SER A 107 21.41 -6.50 -1.83
CA SER A 107 21.26 -7.62 -2.75
C SER A 107 21.72 -7.36 -4.18
N GLY A 108 22.18 -6.14 -4.51
CA GLY A 108 22.57 -5.75 -5.87
C GLY A 108 21.40 -5.60 -6.85
N ILE A 109 20.19 -5.42 -6.33
CA ILE A 109 18.94 -5.37 -7.10
C ILE A 109 18.46 -3.92 -7.25
N SER A 110 17.91 -3.58 -8.42
CA SER A 110 17.30 -2.26 -8.66
C SER A 110 16.13 -2.00 -7.72
N ALA A 111 16.12 -0.87 -7.04
CA ALA A 111 15.03 -0.45 -6.17
C ALA A 111 13.80 0.10 -6.92
N SER A 112 13.58 -0.26 -8.18
CA SER A 112 12.42 0.19 -8.93
C SER A 112 11.13 -0.44 -8.39
N GLY A 113 10.05 0.35 -8.28
CA GLY A 113 8.75 -0.13 -7.82
C GLY A 113 8.59 -0.33 -6.31
N ARG A 114 9.63 -0.11 -5.50
CA ARG A 114 9.58 -0.24 -4.02
C ARG A 114 8.47 0.58 -3.35
N ALA A 115 8.20 1.78 -3.84
CA ALA A 115 7.18 2.65 -3.27
C ALA A 115 5.77 2.08 -3.53
N SER A 116 5.56 1.50 -4.72
CA SER A 116 4.30 0.81 -5.04
C SER A 116 4.15 -0.45 -4.21
N PHE A 117 5.23 -1.22 -4.04
CA PHE A 117 5.26 -2.40 -3.19
C PHE A 117 4.89 -2.05 -1.74
N ALA A 118 5.55 -1.05 -1.14
CA ALA A 118 5.29 -0.64 0.23
C ALA A 118 3.84 -0.19 0.42
N SER A 119 3.28 0.60 -0.52
CA SER A 119 1.88 1.03 -0.45
C SER A 119 0.90 -0.13 -0.53
N LYS A 120 1.12 -1.11 -1.42
CA LYS A 120 0.23 -2.27 -1.54
C LYS A 120 0.33 -3.14 -0.30
N TYR A 121 1.55 -3.39 0.18
CA TYR A 121 1.76 -4.20 1.38
C TYR A 121 0.97 -3.60 2.55
N LEU A 122 1.12 -2.30 2.82
CA LEU A 122 0.39 -1.61 3.88
C LEU A 122 -1.12 -1.60 3.64
N HIS A 123 -1.58 -1.42 2.40
CA HIS A 123 -3.01 -1.51 2.05
C HIS A 123 -3.61 -2.88 2.39
N PHE A 124 -2.88 -3.98 2.15
CA PHE A 124 -3.38 -5.31 2.54
C PHE A 124 -3.47 -5.51 4.05
N HIS A 125 -2.71 -4.76 4.85
CA HIS A 125 -2.77 -4.79 6.31
C HIS A 125 -3.84 -3.84 6.89
N ALA A 126 -4.07 -2.69 6.26
CA ALA A 126 -5.11 -1.74 6.67
C ALA A 126 -5.67 -0.99 5.44
N PRO A 127 -6.66 -1.58 4.74
CA PRO A 127 -7.12 -1.10 3.42
C PRO A 127 -7.71 0.32 3.46
N ASP A 128 -8.33 0.70 4.57
CA ASP A 128 -8.93 2.03 4.73
C ASP A 128 -7.96 3.07 5.28
N ALA A 129 -6.72 2.70 5.65
CA ALA A 129 -5.70 3.62 6.14
C ALA A 129 -4.65 3.97 5.06
N PHE A 130 -4.35 3.03 4.17
CA PHE A 130 -3.24 3.16 3.21
C PHE A 130 -3.74 3.14 1.76
N PRO A 131 -3.66 4.25 1.03
CA PRO A 131 -3.99 4.26 -0.39
C PRO A 131 -3.03 3.42 -1.23
N ILE A 132 -3.54 2.77 -2.29
CA ILE A 132 -2.68 2.06 -3.25
C ILE A 132 -1.98 3.08 -4.15
N LEU A 133 -0.65 3.11 -4.09
CA LEU A 133 0.15 3.85 -5.06
C LEU A 133 0.55 2.92 -6.21
N ASP A 134 -0.01 3.17 -7.38
CA ASP A 134 0.52 2.65 -8.64
C ASP A 134 0.33 3.65 -9.79
N THR A 135 0.82 3.27 -10.97
CA THR A 135 0.80 4.14 -12.15
C THR A 135 -0.61 4.42 -12.67
N VAL A 136 -1.54 3.48 -12.52
CA VAL A 136 -2.93 3.62 -12.98
C VAL A 136 -3.69 4.53 -12.02
N ALA A 137 -3.64 4.25 -10.72
CA ALA A 137 -4.25 5.09 -9.68
C ALA A 137 -3.69 6.51 -9.71
N SER A 138 -2.37 6.68 -9.88
CA SER A 138 -1.75 8.00 -10.04
C SER A 138 -2.21 8.74 -11.29
N ARG A 139 -2.48 8.02 -12.38
CA ARG A 139 -3.03 8.62 -13.60
C ARG A 139 -4.48 9.06 -13.39
N GLY A 140 -5.31 8.19 -12.85
CA GLY A 140 -6.71 8.50 -12.53
C GLY A 140 -6.82 9.70 -11.60
N LEU A 141 -6.05 9.71 -10.50
CA LEU A 141 -6.05 10.83 -9.56
C LEU A 141 -5.60 12.14 -10.21
N ARG A 142 -4.60 12.11 -11.11
CA ARG A 142 -4.20 13.29 -11.89
C ARG A 142 -5.30 13.80 -12.82
N SER A 143 -6.01 12.89 -13.48
CA SER A 143 -7.14 13.21 -14.36
C SER A 143 -8.27 13.87 -13.59
N LEU A 144 -8.58 13.36 -12.39
CA LEU A 144 -9.64 13.85 -11.51
C LEU A 144 -9.27 15.12 -10.73
N THR A 145 -7.98 15.49 -10.68
CA THR A 145 -7.50 16.70 -9.97
C THR A 145 -6.58 17.54 -10.87
N PRO A 146 -7.11 18.05 -12.00
CA PRO A 146 -6.34 18.93 -12.88
C PRO A 146 -5.94 20.19 -12.11
N GLY A 147 -4.71 20.66 -12.31
CA GLY A 147 -4.20 21.87 -11.66
C GLY A 147 -3.81 21.73 -10.18
N PHE A 148 -4.03 20.57 -9.53
CA PHE A 148 -3.59 20.37 -8.15
C PHE A 148 -2.07 20.60 -7.99
N ARG A 149 -1.73 21.43 -6.99
CA ARG A 149 -0.36 21.73 -6.58
C ARG A 149 -0.16 21.24 -5.15
N THR A 150 0.92 20.49 -4.95
CA THR A 150 1.35 20.08 -3.61
C THR A 150 1.88 21.29 -2.86
N GLY A 151 1.55 21.40 -1.57
CA GLY A 151 2.16 22.40 -0.68
C GLY A 151 3.57 22.00 -0.24
N MET A 152 3.99 20.77 -0.51
CA MET A 152 5.27 20.24 -0.06
C MET A 152 6.42 20.60 -1.00
N GLN A 153 7.59 20.86 -0.43
CA GLN A 153 8.81 21.05 -1.19
C GLN A 153 9.39 19.69 -1.60
N LYS A 154 9.35 19.36 -2.90
CA LYS A 154 9.89 18.11 -3.48
C LYS A 154 9.48 16.83 -2.72
N PRO A 155 8.18 16.59 -2.49
CA PRO A 155 7.75 15.41 -1.75
C PRO A 155 8.11 14.12 -2.48
N ALA A 156 8.39 13.08 -1.70
CA ALA A 156 8.45 11.72 -2.21
C ALA A 156 7.10 11.36 -2.89
N PRO A 157 7.07 10.37 -3.82
CA PRO A 157 5.88 10.04 -4.59
C PRO A 157 4.64 9.73 -3.73
N TYR A 158 4.81 9.01 -2.62
CA TYR A 158 3.69 8.58 -1.78
C TYR A 158 3.04 9.73 -0.97
N PRO A 159 3.77 10.56 -0.21
CA PRO A 159 3.18 11.75 0.42
C PRO A 159 2.44 12.64 -0.57
N ARG A 160 3.02 12.87 -1.77
CA ARG A 160 2.37 13.67 -2.82
C ARG A 160 1.06 13.05 -3.28
N PHE A 161 1.02 11.73 -3.41
CA PHE A 161 -0.18 10.98 -3.75
C PHE A 161 -1.24 11.12 -2.65
N CYS A 162 -0.87 10.93 -1.39
CA CYS A 162 -1.78 11.07 -0.24
C CYS A 162 -2.36 12.48 -0.12
N GLU A 163 -1.55 13.54 -0.27
CA GLU A 163 -2.04 14.93 -0.19
C GLU A 163 -3.04 15.22 -1.32
N ARG A 164 -2.73 14.76 -2.53
CA ARG A 164 -3.62 14.91 -3.69
C ARG A 164 -4.92 14.13 -3.51
N LEU A 165 -4.84 12.94 -2.93
CA LEU A 165 -6.00 12.10 -2.64
C LEU A 165 -6.89 12.74 -1.58
N ALA A 166 -6.30 13.27 -0.51
CA ALA A 166 -7.02 14.00 0.52
C ALA A 166 -7.72 15.23 -0.06
N HIS A 167 -7.06 15.96 -0.96
CA HIS A 167 -7.68 17.07 -1.70
C HIS A 167 -8.86 16.61 -2.56
N TYR A 168 -8.68 15.54 -3.35
CA TYR A 168 -9.75 14.94 -4.15
C TYR A 168 -10.96 14.59 -3.29
N MET A 169 -10.74 13.89 -2.17
CA MET A 169 -11.81 13.46 -1.27
C MET A 169 -12.53 14.65 -0.64
N ALA A 170 -11.80 15.70 -0.23
CA ALA A 170 -12.39 16.90 0.36
C ALA A 170 -13.26 17.67 -0.65
N VAL A 171 -12.77 17.90 -1.87
CA VAL A 171 -13.50 18.67 -2.90
C VAL A 171 -14.75 17.93 -3.41
N ASN A 172 -14.75 16.60 -3.38
CA ASN A 172 -15.86 15.78 -3.87
C ASN A 172 -16.79 15.25 -2.77
N GLY A 173 -16.62 15.70 -1.51
CA GLY A 173 -17.46 15.24 -0.40
C GLY A 173 -17.33 13.74 -0.08
N LYS A 174 -16.18 13.14 -0.39
CA LYS A 174 -15.90 11.71 -0.21
C LYS A 174 -15.18 11.40 1.10
N GLN A 175 -15.31 12.29 2.10
CA GLN A 175 -14.78 12.02 3.44
C GLN A 175 -15.56 10.86 4.07
N GLY A 176 -14.86 9.87 4.60
CA GLY A 176 -15.47 8.65 5.15
C GLY A 176 -15.85 7.59 4.10
N THR A 177 -15.66 7.86 2.80
CA THR A 177 -15.70 6.80 1.79
C THR A 177 -14.52 5.87 1.98
N SER A 178 -14.76 4.56 1.90
CA SER A 178 -13.69 3.56 1.99
C SER A 178 -12.65 3.80 0.90
N LEU A 179 -11.37 3.65 1.23
CA LEU A 179 -10.30 3.84 0.24
C LEU A 179 -10.45 2.86 -0.91
N ARG A 180 -11.01 1.67 -0.67
CA ARG A 180 -11.25 0.69 -1.72
C ARG A 180 -12.22 1.19 -2.79
N HIS A 181 -13.27 1.92 -2.40
CA HIS A 181 -14.19 2.52 -3.37
C HIS A 181 -13.49 3.62 -4.16
N ILE A 182 -12.68 4.45 -3.48
CA ILE A 182 -11.87 5.46 -4.15
C ILE A 182 -10.90 4.83 -5.14
N ASP A 183 -10.21 3.74 -4.78
CA ASP A 183 -9.30 3.02 -5.67
C ASP A 183 -9.99 2.56 -6.95
N GLN A 184 -11.24 2.08 -6.87
CA GLN A 184 -12.02 1.69 -8.05
C GLN A 184 -12.29 2.88 -8.99
N GLU A 185 -12.61 4.05 -8.45
CA GLU A 185 -12.78 5.28 -9.23
C GLU A 185 -11.46 5.70 -9.89
N LEU A 186 -10.35 5.66 -9.14
CA LEU A 186 -9.03 5.99 -9.67
C LEU A 186 -8.62 5.02 -10.79
N LEU A 187 -8.94 3.73 -10.64
CA LEU A 187 -8.69 2.73 -11.68
C LEU A 187 -9.53 2.97 -12.93
N ALA A 188 -10.82 3.32 -12.77
CA ALA A 188 -11.69 3.64 -13.89
C ALA A 188 -11.19 4.88 -14.66
N ALA A 189 -10.81 5.95 -13.94
CA ALA A 189 -10.29 7.17 -14.54
C ALA A 189 -8.85 7.05 -15.09
N GLY A 190 -8.09 6.05 -14.64
CA GLY A 190 -6.69 5.84 -15.00
C GLY A 190 -6.46 4.91 -16.18
N ARG A 191 -7.48 4.19 -16.65
CA ARG A 191 -7.40 3.34 -17.84
C ARG A 191 -7.42 4.22 -19.11
N PRO A 192 -6.63 3.86 -20.14
CA PRO A 192 -6.60 4.59 -21.41
C PRO A 192 -7.94 4.49 -22.15
#